data_AF-A0A935UCU6-F1
#
_entry.id   AF-A0A935UCU6-F1
#
_cell.length_a   1.000
_cell.length_b   1.000
_cell.length_c   1.000
_cell.angle_alpha   90.00
_cell.angle_beta   90.00
_cell.angle_gamma   90.00
#
_symmetry.space_group_name_H-M   'P 1'
#
loop_
_entity.id
_entity.type
_entity.pdbx_description
1 polymer ?
#
loop_
_entity_poly.entity_id
_entity_poly.type
_entity_poly.pdbx_seq_one_letter_code
_entity_poly.pdbx_strand_id
1 'polypeptide(L)'
;MSADPPVASPSRLPWRIALILLLPVEILLVTLGFEPGRMASRSWWAPALVERSSVLLRVAIAAAATFALVVSPRFAQVRALLADDRRRYPAEWLVLHLVCFAGFVQFTAWIFEGGAGQRLEAYSIAWIALALAVALTWLLALAPAVAWKTLFGRERAAIGASLVAAVAVWLFGLVTQTFWRPLAEGTLFVAQALLGAVYPNVDYDPVAGTIGTPRLLLEIAPQCSGYEGIALVTVFVSLYLWLFRGRMRFPRALWLLPAGWIAMWLANVARIVALVMVGTSISPDIATKGFHSQAGWIAFTAIALGLIALSHRLGLVTTRTAPAARGNDSPAPALLVPFIAMLGGSMVAAAFSSGFDALYPLGVVATAIALWVYRRAYRDHAFAVSPVAIGIGIAVFGLWMLLTGPQPAGPAKALPEMPAALAALWIAFRVVGSVVTVPIAEELAFRGYLLRKLVASDFERVPPRTFTLLSFIGTSLLFGLMHQSWIAGTLAGAGFAAAVYYRGRLWDAVVAHVTANALVAIAVLGFGRWDLWL
;
A
#
# COMPACT_ATOMS: atom_id res chain seq x y z
N MET A 1 11.85 -33.78 -47.51
CA MET A 1 11.54 -32.45 -46.93
C MET A 1 10.86 -32.66 -45.60
N SER A 2 11.66 -32.76 -44.53
CA SER A 2 11.18 -32.75 -43.14
C SER A 2 10.83 -31.31 -42.78
N ALA A 3 9.56 -31.04 -42.47
CA ALA A 3 9.16 -29.75 -41.92
C ALA A 3 9.66 -29.70 -40.47
N ASP A 4 10.59 -28.78 -40.20
CA ASP A 4 11.01 -28.48 -38.82
C ASP A 4 9.79 -28.06 -37.99
N PRO A 5 9.69 -28.51 -36.72
CA PRO A 5 8.64 -28.06 -35.83
C PRO A 5 8.77 -26.55 -35.61
N PRO A 6 7.65 -25.79 -35.54
CA PRO A 6 7.71 -24.36 -35.30
C PRO A 6 8.42 -24.09 -33.97
N VAL A 7 9.56 -23.40 -34.05
CA VAL A 7 10.30 -22.90 -32.88
C VAL A 7 9.33 -22.08 -32.04
N ALA A 8 9.00 -22.55 -30.84
CA ALA A 8 8.16 -21.83 -29.90
C ALA A 8 8.81 -20.48 -29.60
N SER A 9 8.17 -19.38 -30.00
CA SER A 9 8.66 -18.04 -29.68
C SER A 9 8.71 -17.88 -28.15
N PRO A 10 9.79 -17.32 -27.58
CA PRO A 10 9.87 -17.08 -26.15
C PRO A 10 8.69 -16.21 -25.73
N SER A 11 8.00 -16.61 -24.66
CA SER A 11 6.84 -15.87 -24.15
C SER A 11 7.24 -14.43 -23.84
N ARG A 12 6.73 -13.46 -24.59
CA ARG A 12 7.04 -12.02 -24.42
C ARG A 12 6.21 -11.35 -23.32
N LEU A 13 5.56 -12.16 -22.49
CA LEU A 13 4.78 -11.73 -21.34
C LEU A 13 5.59 -10.86 -20.34
N PRO A 14 6.87 -11.18 -20.01
CA PRO A 14 7.67 -10.36 -19.11
C PRO A 14 7.88 -8.92 -19.61
N TRP A 15 8.10 -8.76 -20.92
CA TRP A 15 8.29 -7.46 -21.55
C TRP A 15 7.05 -6.57 -21.44
N ARG A 16 5.88 -7.11 -21.76
CA ARG A 16 4.62 -6.35 -21.65
C ARG A 16 4.30 -5.99 -20.21
N ILE A 17 4.57 -6.89 -19.27
CA ILE A 17 4.40 -6.61 -17.84
C ILE A 17 5.34 -5.47 -17.42
N ALA A 18 6.61 -5.49 -17.83
CA ALA A 18 7.56 -4.42 -17.54
C ALA A 18 7.07 -3.07 -18.07
N LEU A 19 6.55 -3.00 -19.29
CA LEU A 19 5.98 -1.77 -19.87
C LEU A 19 4.71 -1.29 -19.16
N ILE A 20 3.86 -2.21 -18.72
CA ILE A 20 2.67 -1.86 -17.93
C ILE A 20 3.07 -1.31 -16.57
N LEU A 21 4.12 -1.85 -15.95
CA LEU A 21 4.65 -1.37 -14.67
C LEU A 21 5.46 -0.07 -14.80
N LEU A 22 6.04 0.20 -15.98
CA LEU A 22 6.78 1.43 -16.26
C LEU A 22 5.90 2.67 -16.13
N LEU A 23 4.67 2.63 -16.66
CA LEU A 23 3.77 3.79 -16.67
C LEU A 23 3.43 4.31 -15.25
N PRO A 24 3.03 3.49 -14.26
CA PRO A 24 2.87 3.95 -12.89
C PRO A 24 4.13 4.58 -12.30
N VAL A 25 5.32 4.05 -12.61
CA VAL A 25 6.61 4.61 -12.13
C VAL A 25 6.84 5.98 -12.75
N GLU A 26 6.64 6.13 -14.06
CA GLU A 26 6.78 7.41 -14.77
C GLU A 26 5.80 8.46 -14.26
N ILE A 27 4.54 8.07 -14.04
CA ILE A 27 3.51 8.93 -13.44
C ILE A 27 3.95 9.38 -12.04
N LEU A 28 4.46 8.46 -11.21
CA LEU A 28 4.95 8.79 -9.86
C LEU A 28 6.14 9.75 -9.92
N LEU A 29 7.10 9.53 -10.83
CA LEU A 29 8.26 10.41 -11.00
C LEU A 29 7.84 11.84 -11.34
N VAL A 30 6.89 12.02 -12.27
CA VAL A 30 6.39 13.34 -12.65
C VAL A 30 5.57 13.97 -11.53
N THR A 31 4.70 13.20 -10.88
CA THR A 31 3.80 13.74 -9.83
C THR A 31 4.51 14.04 -8.51
N LEU A 32 5.58 13.31 -8.16
CA LEU A 32 6.39 13.60 -6.97
C LEU A 32 7.48 14.64 -7.25
N GLY A 33 7.96 14.72 -8.50
CA GLY A 33 9.04 15.63 -8.88
C GLY A 33 8.56 17.07 -9.14
N PHE A 34 7.28 17.27 -9.44
CA PHE A 34 6.76 18.57 -9.86
C PHE A 34 5.43 18.92 -9.19
N GLU A 35 5.41 20.01 -8.42
CA GLU A 35 4.17 20.64 -7.97
C GLU A 35 3.83 21.85 -8.86
N PRO A 36 2.63 21.90 -9.47
CA PRO A 36 2.24 23.03 -10.30
C PRO A 36 2.03 24.28 -9.42
N GLY A 37 2.99 25.22 -9.48
CA GLY A 37 2.87 26.54 -8.88
C GLY A 37 1.90 27.45 -9.65
N ARG A 38 1.42 28.53 -9.00
CA ARG A 38 0.62 29.57 -9.67
C ARG A 38 1.47 30.29 -10.72
N MET A 39 1.06 30.22 -11.98
CA MET A 39 1.79 30.84 -13.09
C MET A 39 1.13 32.15 -13.51
N ALA A 40 1.91 33.24 -13.50
CA ALA A 40 1.46 34.52 -14.03
C ALA A 40 1.41 34.48 -15.57
N SER A 41 0.24 34.68 -16.15
CA SER A 41 0.07 34.73 -17.60
C SER A 41 -1.09 35.65 -18.01
N ARG A 42 -1.00 36.21 -19.22
CA ARG A 42 -2.08 37.03 -19.81
C ARG A 42 -3.24 36.20 -20.36
N SER A 43 -3.08 34.88 -20.49
CA SER A 43 -4.10 33.99 -21.02
C SER A 43 -4.85 33.24 -19.94
N TRP A 44 -6.14 33.00 -20.19
CA TRP A 44 -7.06 32.37 -19.25
C TRP A 44 -6.97 30.83 -19.24
N TRP A 45 -6.47 30.22 -20.33
CA TRP A 45 -6.52 28.77 -20.53
C TRP A 45 -5.19 28.06 -20.25
N ALA A 46 -4.05 28.67 -20.59
CA ALA A 46 -2.75 28.00 -20.46
C ALA A 46 -2.34 27.76 -19.00
N PRO A 47 -2.49 28.75 -18.08
CA PRO A 47 -2.28 28.50 -16.65
C PRO A 47 -3.28 27.49 -16.09
N ALA A 48 -4.56 27.63 -16.46
CA ALA A 48 -5.61 26.73 -16.00
C ALA A 48 -5.36 25.27 -16.43
N LEU A 49 -4.82 25.05 -17.63
CA LEU A 49 -4.46 23.73 -18.13
C LEU A 49 -3.29 23.13 -17.33
N VAL A 50 -2.23 23.91 -17.11
CA VAL A 50 -1.04 23.46 -16.35
C VAL A 50 -1.41 23.19 -14.89
N GLU A 51 -2.15 24.09 -14.26
CA GLU A 51 -2.63 23.96 -12.87
C GLU A 51 -3.59 22.77 -12.71
N ARG A 52 -4.44 22.48 -13.70
CA ARG A 52 -5.40 21.36 -13.66
C ARG A 52 -4.90 20.09 -14.34
N SER A 53 -3.65 20.03 -14.77
CA SER A 53 -3.07 18.86 -15.44
C SER A 53 -3.14 17.60 -14.57
N SER A 54 -2.96 17.77 -13.25
CA SER A 54 -3.13 16.71 -12.24
C SER A 54 -4.56 16.14 -12.24
N VAL A 55 -5.57 16.96 -12.50
CA VAL A 55 -6.97 16.52 -12.61
C VAL A 55 -7.19 15.69 -13.87
N LEU A 56 -6.67 16.14 -15.02
CA LEU A 56 -6.76 15.40 -16.28
C LEU A 56 -6.12 14.02 -16.15
N LEU A 57 -4.96 13.94 -15.50
CA LEU A 57 -4.28 12.68 -15.23
C LEU A 57 -5.11 11.75 -14.32
N ARG A 58 -5.70 12.28 -13.23
CA ARG A 58 -6.58 11.51 -12.34
C ARG A 58 -7.80 10.94 -13.09
N VAL A 59 -8.44 11.74 -13.96
CA VAL A 59 -9.56 11.28 -14.79
C VAL A 59 -9.11 10.21 -15.78
N ALA A 60 -7.94 10.36 -16.40
CA ALA A 60 -7.39 9.35 -17.31
C ALA A 60 -7.09 8.01 -16.60
N ILE A 61 -6.50 8.05 -15.40
CA ILE A 61 -6.25 6.87 -14.56
C ILE A 61 -7.57 6.21 -14.17
N ALA A 62 -8.56 6.98 -13.72
CA ALA A 62 -9.88 6.47 -13.38
C ALA A 62 -10.61 5.85 -14.59
N ALA A 63 -10.47 6.44 -15.77
CA ALA A 63 -11.02 5.90 -17.01
C ALA A 63 -10.34 4.58 -17.41
N ALA A 64 -9.01 4.50 -17.29
CA ALA A 64 -8.26 3.27 -17.57
C ALA A 64 -8.64 2.14 -16.59
N ALA A 65 -8.77 2.45 -15.30
CA ALA A 65 -9.21 1.50 -14.28
C ALA A 65 -10.66 1.02 -14.55
N THR A 66 -11.56 1.94 -14.85
CA THR A 66 -12.96 1.60 -15.18
C THR A 66 -13.04 0.76 -16.44
N PHE A 67 -12.24 1.09 -17.46
CA PHE A 67 -12.16 0.30 -18.68
C PHE A 67 -11.68 -1.13 -18.41
N ALA A 68 -10.62 -1.30 -17.61
CA ALA A 68 -10.14 -2.61 -17.19
C ALA A 68 -11.23 -3.42 -16.47
N LEU A 69 -12.04 -2.77 -15.62
CA LEU A 69 -13.17 -3.40 -14.94
C LEU A 69 -14.30 -3.80 -15.91
N VAL A 70 -14.70 -2.92 -16.82
CA VAL A 70 -15.76 -3.17 -17.82
C VAL A 70 -15.35 -4.30 -18.77
N VAL A 71 -14.07 -4.35 -19.13
CA VAL A 71 -13.51 -5.38 -20.02
C VAL A 71 -13.14 -6.66 -19.27
N SER A 72 -13.10 -6.66 -17.94
CA SER A 72 -12.69 -7.82 -17.13
C SER A 72 -13.34 -9.17 -17.52
N PRO A 73 -14.65 -9.26 -17.88
CA PRO A 73 -15.26 -10.54 -18.29
C PRO A 73 -14.69 -11.10 -19.61
N ARG A 74 -14.15 -10.23 -20.45
CA ARG A 74 -13.57 -10.52 -21.77
C ARG A 74 -12.08 -10.17 -21.84
N PHE A 75 -11.42 -10.08 -20.69
CA PHE A 75 -10.01 -9.71 -20.58
C PHE A 75 -9.11 -10.63 -21.40
N ALA A 76 -9.44 -11.93 -21.48
CA ALA A 76 -8.70 -12.88 -22.30
C ALA A 76 -8.71 -12.53 -23.81
N GLN A 77 -9.83 -12.00 -24.31
CA GLN A 77 -9.98 -11.61 -25.72
C GLN A 77 -9.21 -10.32 -26.02
N VAL A 78 -9.29 -9.33 -25.13
CA VAL A 78 -8.51 -8.09 -25.26
C VAL A 78 -7.02 -8.36 -25.13
N ARG A 79 -6.62 -9.20 -24.18
CA ARG A 79 -5.23 -9.67 -24.06
C ARG A 79 -4.79 -10.39 -25.33
N ALA A 80 -5.59 -11.28 -25.91
CA ALA A 80 -5.24 -11.98 -27.15
C ALA A 80 -5.06 -11.03 -28.33
N LEU A 81 -5.90 -9.98 -28.43
CA LEU A 81 -5.78 -8.95 -29.46
C LEU A 81 -4.48 -8.14 -29.32
N LEU A 82 -4.13 -7.76 -28.09
CA LEU A 82 -2.88 -7.04 -27.79
C LEU A 82 -1.65 -7.97 -27.82
N ALA A 83 -1.87 -9.28 -27.67
CA ALA A 83 -0.84 -10.31 -27.65
C ALA A 83 -0.56 -10.97 -29.01
N ASP A 84 -1.05 -10.40 -30.12
CA ASP A 84 -0.70 -10.89 -31.45
C ASP A 84 0.81 -10.68 -31.71
N ASP A 85 1.57 -11.74 -31.42
CA ASP A 85 3.03 -11.78 -31.46
C ASP A 85 3.58 -12.03 -32.88
N ARG A 86 2.71 -12.14 -33.89
CA ARG A 86 3.11 -12.27 -35.31
C ARG A 86 3.78 -11.02 -35.87
N ARG A 87 3.72 -9.89 -35.15
CA ARG A 87 4.31 -8.61 -35.54
C ARG A 87 5.51 -8.28 -34.65
N ARG A 88 6.67 -7.97 -35.25
CA ARG A 88 7.84 -7.47 -34.52
C ARG A 88 7.46 -6.17 -33.81
N TYR A 89 7.60 -6.15 -32.49
CA TYR A 89 7.64 -4.92 -31.69
C TYR A 89 9.07 -4.40 -31.74
N PRO A 90 9.35 -3.27 -32.41
CA PRO A 90 10.69 -2.75 -32.41
C PRO A 90 10.97 -2.11 -31.05
N ALA A 91 12.10 -2.49 -30.44
CA ALA A 91 12.64 -1.82 -29.25
C ALA A 91 12.79 -0.29 -29.45
N GLU A 92 12.82 0.15 -30.71
CA GLU A 92 12.76 1.54 -31.16
C GLU A 92 11.61 2.33 -30.54
N TRP A 93 10.41 1.75 -30.38
CA TRP A 93 9.29 2.47 -29.73
C TRP A 93 9.54 2.67 -28.24
N LEU A 94 10.20 1.74 -27.56
CA LEU A 94 10.59 1.93 -26.17
C LEU A 94 11.68 2.99 -26.06
N VAL A 95 12.70 2.94 -26.92
CA VAL A 95 13.75 3.97 -26.93
C VAL A 95 13.14 5.35 -27.19
N LEU A 96 12.26 5.46 -28.18
CA LEU A 96 11.57 6.70 -28.49
C LEU A 96 10.69 7.17 -27.32
N HIS A 97 9.98 6.25 -26.67
CA HIS A 97 9.19 6.55 -25.48
C HIS A 97 10.06 7.10 -24.34
N LEU A 98 11.19 6.47 -24.02
CA LEU A 98 12.12 6.93 -22.99
C LEU A 98 12.70 8.31 -23.33
N VAL A 99 13.03 8.56 -24.60
CA VAL A 99 13.50 9.87 -25.06
C VAL A 99 12.41 10.93 -24.95
N CYS A 100 11.18 10.63 -25.40
CA CYS A 100 10.04 11.53 -25.26
C CYS A 100 9.73 11.80 -23.77
N PHE A 101 9.83 10.79 -22.91
CA PHE A 101 9.57 10.92 -21.48
C PHE A 101 10.64 11.77 -20.80
N ALA A 102 11.92 11.53 -21.06
CA ALA A 102 13.01 12.36 -20.54
C ALA A 102 12.88 13.82 -21.00
N GLY A 103 12.55 14.04 -22.28
CA GLY A 103 12.25 15.37 -22.81
C GLY A 103 11.04 16.01 -22.14
N PHE A 104 9.97 15.24 -21.88
CA PHE A 104 8.78 15.71 -21.19
C PHE A 104 9.07 16.15 -19.76
N VAL A 105 9.84 15.36 -19.01
CA VAL A 105 10.26 15.67 -17.65
C VAL A 105 11.09 16.97 -17.62
N GLN A 106 12.10 17.08 -18.48
CA GLN A 106 12.95 18.28 -18.56
C GLN A 106 12.15 19.52 -18.97
N PHE A 107 11.25 19.38 -19.95
CA PHE A 107 10.45 20.50 -20.42
C PHE A 107 9.40 20.93 -19.40
N THR A 108 8.82 19.99 -18.65
CA THR A 108 7.92 20.26 -17.53
C THR A 108 8.64 21.03 -16.42
N ALA A 109 9.84 20.58 -16.04
CA ALA A 109 10.68 21.26 -15.05
C ALA A 109 10.93 22.72 -15.46
N TRP A 110 11.38 22.93 -16.69
CA TRP A 110 11.69 24.26 -17.22
C TRP A 110 10.46 25.19 -17.27
N ILE A 111 9.28 24.67 -17.63
CA ILE A 111 8.03 25.46 -17.58
C ILE A 111 7.69 25.81 -16.13
N PHE A 112 7.82 24.87 -15.19
CA PHE A 112 7.43 25.05 -13.79
C PHE A 112 8.37 26.00 -13.03
N GLU A 113 9.64 26.06 -13.43
CA GLU A 113 10.63 27.04 -12.95
C GLU A 113 10.44 28.45 -13.56
N GLY A 114 9.44 28.65 -14.41
CA GLY A 114 9.09 29.95 -14.99
C GLY A 114 9.75 30.27 -16.33
N GLY A 115 10.46 29.31 -16.95
CA GLY A 115 11.16 29.51 -18.23
C GLY A 115 10.26 29.94 -19.39
N ALA A 116 8.97 29.61 -19.34
CA ALA A 116 8.00 29.94 -20.38
C ALA A 116 7.67 31.45 -20.49
N GLY A 117 7.80 32.21 -19.40
CA GLY A 117 7.55 33.65 -19.35
C GLY A 117 6.25 34.09 -20.05
N GLN A 118 6.33 35.12 -20.90
CA GLN A 118 5.17 35.64 -21.65
C GLN A 118 4.68 34.72 -22.78
N ARG A 119 5.42 33.66 -23.14
CA ARG A 119 5.09 32.75 -24.25
C ARG A 119 4.46 31.43 -23.77
N LEU A 120 3.91 31.42 -22.56
CA LEU A 120 3.33 30.24 -21.93
C LEU A 120 2.30 29.52 -22.82
N GLU A 121 1.53 30.24 -23.62
CA GLU A 121 0.56 29.63 -24.56
C GLU A 121 1.21 28.70 -25.59
N ALA A 122 2.23 29.19 -26.28
CA ALA A 122 2.94 28.41 -27.31
C ALA A 122 3.65 27.20 -26.69
N TYR A 123 4.28 27.40 -25.53
CA TYR A 123 4.95 26.31 -24.82
C TYR A 123 3.97 25.31 -24.21
N SER A 124 2.76 25.73 -23.83
CA SER A 124 1.70 24.81 -23.38
C SER A 124 1.22 23.89 -24.49
N ILE A 125 1.12 24.37 -25.73
CA ILE A 125 0.80 23.53 -26.89
C ILE A 125 1.91 22.50 -27.12
N ALA A 126 3.18 22.93 -27.11
CA ALA A 126 4.32 22.03 -27.24
C ALA A 126 4.36 21.00 -26.10
N TRP A 127 4.01 21.42 -24.89
CA TRP A 127 3.96 20.57 -23.70
C TRP A 127 2.87 19.50 -23.81
N ILE A 128 1.67 19.85 -24.28
CA ILE A 128 0.60 18.89 -24.58
C ILE A 128 1.03 17.92 -25.69
N ALA A 129 1.62 18.43 -26.76
CA ALA A 129 2.08 17.60 -27.88
C ALA A 129 3.11 16.57 -27.41
N LEU A 130 4.02 16.97 -26.52
CA LEU A 130 5.01 16.09 -25.93
C LEU A 130 4.39 15.06 -24.98
N ALA A 131 3.42 15.46 -24.14
CA ALA A 131 2.65 14.53 -23.30
C ALA A 131 1.89 13.48 -24.14
N LEU A 132 1.28 13.90 -25.26
CA LEU A 132 0.62 13.00 -26.20
C LEU A 132 1.62 12.06 -26.89
N ALA A 133 2.81 12.56 -27.22
CA ALA A 133 3.88 11.73 -27.79
C ALA A 133 4.35 10.65 -26.79
N VAL A 134 4.52 10.99 -25.52
CA VAL A 134 4.84 10.01 -24.45
C VAL A 134 3.76 8.93 -24.38
N ALA A 135 2.49 9.31 -24.32
CA ALA A 135 1.38 8.36 -24.25
C ALA A 135 1.30 7.47 -25.52
N LEU A 136 1.46 8.05 -26.71
CA LEU A 136 1.37 7.31 -27.97
C LEU A 136 2.53 6.33 -28.14
N THR A 137 3.76 6.76 -27.85
CA THR A 137 4.95 5.92 -27.94
C THR A 137 4.89 4.77 -26.92
N TRP A 138 4.36 4.99 -25.73
CA TRP A 138 4.07 3.93 -24.75
C TRP A 138 3.07 2.90 -25.28
N LEU A 139 1.94 3.37 -25.84
CA LEU A 139 0.94 2.48 -26.46
C LEU A 139 1.56 1.64 -27.59
N LEU A 140 2.37 2.25 -28.45
CA LEU A 140 3.03 1.57 -29.58
C LEU A 140 4.14 0.61 -29.13
N ALA A 141 4.81 0.89 -28.00
CA ALA A 141 5.74 -0.05 -27.38
C ALA A 141 5.01 -1.28 -26.81
N LEU A 142 3.76 -1.13 -26.36
CA LEU A 142 2.96 -2.21 -25.78
C LEU A 142 2.28 -3.11 -26.82
N ALA A 143 1.64 -2.50 -27.84
CA ALA A 143 0.92 -3.18 -28.90
C ALA A 143 0.97 -2.39 -30.23
N PRO A 144 0.82 -3.01 -31.42
CA PRO A 144 0.96 -2.33 -32.70
C PRO A 144 -0.25 -1.41 -32.92
N ALA A 145 -0.08 -0.33 -33.69
CA ALA A 145 -1.15 0.63 -33.99
C ALA A 145 -2.45 -0.02 -34.49
N VAL A 146 -2.34 -1.11 -35.27
CA VAL A 146 -3.50 -1.87 -35.77
C VAL A 146 -4.28 -2.53 -34.64
N ALA A 147 -3.61 -3.11 -33.64
CA ALA A 147 -4.28 -3.73 -32.49
C ALA A 147 -5.06 -2.68 -31.68
N TRP A 148 -4.47 -1.50 -31.48
CA TRP A 148 -5.17 -0.37 -30.85
C TRP A 148 -6.35 0.13 -31.67
N LYS A 149 -6.18 0.28 -32.99
CA LYS A 149 -7.29 0.69 -33.88
C LYS A 149 -8.45 -0.31 -33.83
N THR A 150 -8.15 -1.61 -33.81
CA THR A 150 -9.16 -2.67 -33.66
C THR A 150 -9.80 -2.64 -32.27
N LEU A 151 -9.03 -2.45 -31.21
CA LEU A 151 -9.54 -2.37 -29.84
C LEU A 151 -10.47 -1.16 -29.68
N PHE A 152 -10.01 0.03 -30.08
CA PHE A 152 -10.80 1.26 -30.03
C PHE A 152 -12.06 1.14 -30.88
N GLY A 153 -12.01 0.48 -32.03
CA GLY A 153 -13.18 0.22 -32.87
C GLY A 153 -14.19 -0.75 -32.25
N ARG A 154 -13.71 -1.85 -31.65
CA ARG A 154 -14.57 -2.87 -31.01
C ARG A 154 -15.16 -2.41 -29.68
N GLU A 155 -14.42 -1.62 -28.91
CA GLU A 155 -14.75 -1.26 -27.54
C GLU A 155 -15.18 0.20 -27.36
N ARG A 156 -15.63 0.88 -28.44
CA ARG A 156 -16.05 2.31 -28.41
C ARG A 156 -17.04 2.60 -27.28
N ALA A 157 -18.03 1.72 -27.10
CA ALA A 157 -19.04 1.86 -26.06
C ALA A 157 -18.44 1.70 -24.66
N ALA A 158 -17.54 0.72 -24.46
CA ALA A 158 -16.88 0.52 -23.18
C ALA A 158 -15.94 1.68 -22.82
N ILE A 159 -15.23 2.24 -23.80
CA ILE A 159 -14.37 3.42 -23.62
C ILE A 159 -15.21 4.64 -23.26
N GLY A 160 -16.29 4.89 -24.02
CA GLY A 160 -17.22 5.99 -23.74
C GLY A 160 -17.83 5.87 -22.34
N ALA A 161 -18.33 4.69 -21.97
CA ALA A 161 -18.86 4.42 -20.65
C ALA A 161 -17.81 4.63 -19.54
N SER A 162 -16.57 4.21 -19.78
CA SER A 162 -15.46 4.38 -18.82
C SER A 162 -15.06 5.83 -18.65
N LEU A 163 -15.09 6.64 -19.72
CA LEU A 163 -14.83 8.07 -19.66
C LEU A 163 -15.94 8.80 -18.89
N VAL A 164 -17.21 8.49 -19.17
CA VAL A 164 -18.37 9.05 -18.46
C VAL A 164 -18.30 8.69 -16.98
N ALA A 165 -18.01 7.42 -16.66
CA ALA A 165 -17.84 6.97 -15.29
C ALA A 165 -16.68 7.68 -14.58
N ALA A 166 -15.53 7.86 -15.25
CA ALA A 166 -14.39 8.57 -14.67
C ALA A 166 -14.68 10.05 -14.39
N VAL A 167 -15.36 10.74 -15.32
CA VAL A 167 -15.83 12.11 -15.12
C VAL A 167 -16.85 12.19 -13.99
N ALA A 168 -17.78 11.23 -13.92
CA ALA A 168 -18.76 11.14 -12.84
C ALA A 168 -18.08 10.93 -11.48
N VAL A 169 -17.06 10.06 -11.40
CA VAL A 169 -16.25 9.86 -10.18
C VAL A 169 -15.53 11.15 -9.79
N TRP A 170 -14.96 11.88 -10.74
CA TRP A 170 -14.31 13.16 -10.46
C TRP A 170 -15.31 14.24 -9.98
N LEU A 171 -16.45 14.40 -10.67
CA LEU A 171 -17.51 15.33 -10.26
C LEU A 171 -18.06 14.98 -8.87
N PHE A 172 -18.25 13.69 -8.59
CA PHE A 172 -18.62 13.22 -7.28
C PHE A 172 -17.55 13.57 -6.24
N GLY A 173 -16.27 13.47 -6.59
CA GLY A 173 -15.13 13.96 -5.79
C GLY A 173 -15.22 15.45 -5.42
N LEU A 174 -15.70 16.30 -6.33
CA LEU A 174 -15.91 17.74 -6.04
C LEU A 174 -17.09 17.96 -5.09
N VAL A 175 -18.20 17.28 -5.35
CA VAL A 175 -19.42 17.38 -4.53
C VAL A 175 -19.17 16.88 -3.10
N THR A 176 -18.41 15.79 -2.98
CA THR A 176 -18.03 15.22 -1.69
C THR A 176 -17.13 16.12 -0.86
N GLN A 177 -16.31 16.98 -1.49
CA GLN A 177 -15.57 18.03 -0.79
C GLN A 177 -16.45 19.14 -0.18
N THR A 178 -17.74 19.19 -0.50
CA THR A 178 -18.69 20.09 0.15
C THR A 178 -19.35 19.44 1.36
N PHE A 179 -19.45 18.11 1.38
CA PHE A 179 -20.16 17.36 2.42
C PHE A 179 -19.34 17.06 3.68
N TRP A 180 -18.04 17.33 3.71
CA TRP A 180 -17.23 17.08 4.91
C TRP A 180 -17.61 18.02 6.06
N ARG A 181 -18.03 19.27 5.79
CA ARG A 181 -18.38 20.25 6.84
C ARG A 181 -19.59 19.82 7.67
N PRO A 182 -20.75 19.49 7.07
CA PRO A 182 -21.89 18.98 7.85
C PRO A 182 -21.55 17.72 8.65
N LEU A 183 -20.72 16.82 8.10
CA LEU A 183 -20.29 15.61 8.80
C LEU A 183 -19.36 15.95 9.97
N ALA A 184 -18.45 16.91 9.81
CA ALA A 184 -17.57 17.39 10.86
C ALA A 184 -18.37 18.04 11.99
N GLU A 185 -19.34 18.90 11.67
CA GLU A 185 -20.26 19.50 12.64
C GLU A 185 -21.04 18.44 13.42
N GLY A 186 -21.61 17.44 12.73
CA GLY A 186 -22.30 16.33 13.37
C GLY A 186 -21.38 15.48 14.26
N THR A 187 -20.13 15.28 13.84
CA THR A 187 -19.12 14.56 14.62
C THR A 187 -18.76 15.33 15.90
N LEU A 188 -18.53 16.65 15.76
CA LEU A 188 -18.21 17.54 16.88
C LEU A 188 -19.34 17.62 17.89
N PHE A 189 -20.59 17.72 17.42
CA PHE A 189 -21.76 17.75 18.28
C PHE A 189 -21.84 16.52 19.19
N VAL A 190 -21.68 15.31 18.63
CA VAL A 190 -21.70 14.08 19.42
C VAL A 190 -20.46 13.98 20.31
N ALA A 191 -19.28 14.38 19.83
CA ALA A 191 -18.05 14.36 20.62
C ALA A 191 -18.13 15.32 21.82
N GLN A 192 -18.71 16.50 21.65
CA GLN A 192 -18.92 17.49 22.71
C GLN A 192 -19.87 16.93 23.77
N ALA A 193 -20.98 16.31 23.38
CA ALA A 193 -21.93 15.71 24.30
C ALA A 193 -21.27 14.61 25.17
N LEU A 194 -20.42 13.77 24.56
CA LEU A 194 -19.69 12.74 25.28
C LEU A 194 -18.59 13.30 26.18
N LEU A 195 -17.86 14.33 25.72
CA LEU A 195 -16.83 14.98 26.54
C LEU A 195 -17.42 15.76 27.71
N GLY A 196 -18.58 16.39 27.54
CA GLY A 196 -19.29 17.10 28.61
C GLY A 196 -19.78 16.18 29.73
N ALA A 197 -19.93 14.88 29.47
CA ALA A 197 -20.21 13.89 30.50
C ALA A 197 -18.96 13.53 31.35
N VAL A 198 -17.76 13.84 30.87
CA VAL A 198 -16.47 13.49 31.51
C VAL A 198 -15.77 14.71 32.09
N TYR A 199 -15.79 15.84 31.40
CA TYR A 199 -15.11 17.07 31.78
C TYR A 199 -16.11 18.20 32.03
N PRO A 200 -15.93 19.00 33.10
CA PRO A 200 -16.85 20.08 33.44
C PRO A 200 -16.75 21.29 32.48
N ASN A 201 -15.57 21.52 31.90
CA ASN A 201 -15.30 22.64 30.98
C ASN A 201 -14.78 22.10 29.65
N VAL A 202 -15.66 22.07 28.65
CA VAL A 202 -15.33 21.69 27.27
C VAL A 202 -15.44 22.94 26.40
N ASP A 203 -14.35 23.31 25.74
CA ASP A 203 -14.34 24.36 24.73
C ASP A 203 -14.82 23.77 23.40
N TYR A 204 -15.76 24.43 22.74
CA TYR A 204 -16.45 23.94 21.56
C TYR A 204 -16.88 25.11 20.67
N ASP A 205 -16.26 25.21 19.50
CA ASP A 205 -16.67 26.13 18.44
C ASP A 205 -16.87 25.35 17.12
N PRO A 206 -18.12 25.08 16.71
CA PRO A 206 -18.40 24.35 15.47
C PRO A 206 -18.06 25.14 14.21
N VAL A 207 -18.01 26.48 14.27
CA VAL A 207 -17.70 27.34 13.12
C VAL A 207 -16.21 27.37 12.87
N ALA A 208 -15.41 27.50 13.94
CA ALA A 208 -13.96 27.36 13.88
C ALA A 208 -13.51 25.89 13.73
N GLY A 209 -14.41 24.93 14.00
CA GLY A 209 -14.10 23.50 13.94
C GLY A 209 -13.21 23.04 15.09
N THR A 210 -13.31 23.67 16.26
CA THR A 210 -12.46 23.38 17.42
C THR A 210 -13.22 22.68 18.53
N ILE A 211 -12.52 21.77 19.22
CA ILE A 211 -13.03 21.06 20.40
C ILE A 211 -11.89 20.72 21.35
N GLY A 212 -12.13 20.84 22.65
CA GLY A 212 -11.13 20.44 23.63
C GLY A 212 -11.41 20.87 25.05
N THR A 213 -10.34 21.06 25.79
CA THR A 213 -10.32 21.52 27.19
C THR A 213 -9.27 22.61 27.32
N PRO A 214 -9.19 23.34 28.45
CA PRO A 214 -8.17 24.37 28.65
C PRO A 214 -6.70 23.89 28.49
N ARG A 215 -6.45 22.58 28.61
CA ARG A 215 -5.10 21.98 28.43
C ARG A 215 -4.78 21.57 27.00
N LEU A 216 -5.79 21.29 26.20
CA LEU A 216 -5.63 20.84 24.82
C LEU A 216 -6.86 21.25 24.02
N LEU A 217 -6.64 22.11 23.04
CA LEU A 217 -7.62 22.49 22.03
C LEU A 217 -7.21 21.88 20.69
N LEU A 218 -8.15 21.21 20.03
CA LEU A 218 -7.92 20.58 18.74
C LEU A 218 -8.72 21.30 17.66
N GLU A 219 -8.11 21.48 16.49
CA GLU A 219 -8.79 21.91 15.27
C GLU A 219 -9.04 20.69 14.38
N ILE A 220 -10.27 20.52 13.90
CA ILE A 220 -10.65 19.42 13.02
C ILE A 220 -10.28 19.76 11.58
N ALA A 221 -9.18 19.15 11.12
CA ALA A 221 -8.85 19.10 9.71
C ALA A 221 -9.82 18.16 8.93
N PRO A 222 -9.92 18.27 7.60
CA PRO A 222 -10.78 17.41 6.78
C PRO A 222 -10.57 15.90 7.01
N GLN A 223 -9.34 15.46 7.30
CA GLN A 223 -8.99 14.07 7.61
C GLN A 223 -9.61 13.57 8.93
N CYS A 224 -9.93 14.50 9.84
CA CYS A 224 -10.51 14.22 11.16
C CYS A 224 -12.04 14.21 11.16
N SER A 225 -12.68 14.64 10.05
CA SER A 225 -14.14 14.71 9.92
C SER A 225 -14.85 13.34 9.87
N GLY A 226 -14.10 12.25 9.75
CA GLY A 226 -14.63 10.89 9.53
C GLY A 226 -14.85 10.56 8.05
N TYR A 227 -14.72 11.53 7.16
CA TYR A 227 -14.90 11.36 5.72
C TYR A 227 -13.89 10.35 5.12
N GLU A 228 -12.62 10.45 5.50
CA GLU A 228 -11.56 9.54 5.04
C GLU A 228 -11.83 8.09 5.42
N GLY A 229 -12.20 7.84 6.69
CA GLY A 229 -12.55 6.50 7.16
C GLY A 229 -13.74 5.92 6.40
N ILE A 230 -14.80 6.70 6.18
CA ILE A 230 -15.97 6.29 5.40
C ILE A 230 -15.57 5.94 3.96
N ALA A 231 -14.71 6.74 3.33
CA ALA A 231 -14.20 6.46 2.00
C ALA A 231 -13.41 5.14 1.95
N LEU A 232 -12.49 4.92 2.90
CA LEU A 232 -11.72 3.68 3.01
C LEU A 232 -12.62 2.46 3.19
N VAL A 233 -13.61 2.53 4.08
CA VAL A 233 -14.59 1.45 4.28
C VAL A 233 -15.43 1.21 3.04
N THR A 234 -15.82 2.27 2.33
CA THR A 234 -16.58 2.16 1.08
C THR A 234 -15.79 1.38 0.03
N VAL A 235 -14.52 1.76 -0.19
CA VAL A 235 -13.63 1.08 -1.14
C VAL A 235 -13.43 -0.36 -0.73
N PHE A 236 -13.14 -0.61 0.54
CA PHE A 236 -12.93 -1.95 1.08
C PHE A 236 -14.15 -2.86 0.92
N VAL A 237 -15.33 -2.42 1.37
CA VAL A 237 -16.57 -3.20 1.29
C VAL A 237 -16.98 -3.40 -0.16
N SER A 238 -16.81 -2.39 -1.03
CA SER A 238 -17.10 -2.54 -2.46
C SER A 238 -16.20 -3.57 -3.11
N LEU A 239 -14.89 -3.54 -2.81
CA LEU A 239 -13.94 -4.54 -3.29
C LEU A 239 -14.29 -5.94 -2.76
N TYR A 240 -14.65 -6.05 -1.48
CA TYR A 240 -15.09 -7.30 -0.87
C TYR A 240 -16.35 -7.85 -1.55
N LEU A 241 -17.37 -7.03 -1.74
CA LEU A 241 -18.61 -7.40 -2.44
C LEU A 241 -18.34 -7.81 -3.88
N TRP A 242 -17.41 -7.15 -4.58
CA TRP A 242 -17.04 -7.49 -5.94
C TRP A 242 -16.27 -8.81 -6.02
N LEU A 243 -15.22 -8.99 -5.21
CA LEU A 243 -14.40 -10.19 -5.18
C LEU A 243 -15.22 -11.43 -4.81
N PHE A 244 -16.15 -11.28 -3.87
CA PHE A 244 -16.98 -12.38 -3.38
C PHE A 244 -18.40 -12.35 -3.94
N ARG A 245 -18.67 -11.62 -5.03
CA ARG A 245 -20.02 -11.42 -5.58
C ARG A 245 -20.80 -12.71 -5.84
N GLY A 246 -20.12 -13.79 -6.24
CA GLY A 246 -20.73 -15.10 -6.46
C GLY A 246 -21.17 -15.84 -5.18
N ARG A 247 -20.77 -15.35 -4.01
CA ARG A 247 -21.12 -15.89 -2.67
C ARG A 247 -22.02 -14.94 -1.87
N MET A 248 -22.40 -13.80 -2.43
CA MET A 248 -23.17 -12.76 -1.76
C MET A 248 -24.62 -12.75 -2.24
N ARG A 249 -25.54 -12.49 -1.32
CA ARG A 249 -26.98 -12.36 -1.60
C ARG A 249 -27.30 -10.92 -1.96
N PHE A 250 -27.27 -10.58 -3.25
CA PHE A 250 -27.75 -9.28 -3.73
C PHE A 250 -29.29 -9.25 -3.75
N PRO A 251 -29.92 -8.11 -3.39
CA PRO A 251 -29.32 -6.82 -3.03
C PRO A 251 -28.92 -6.70 -1.55
N ARG A 252 -29.26 -7.67 -0.69
CA ARG A 252 -29.05 -7.60 0.77
C ARG A 252 -27.60 -7.34 1.19
N ALA A 253 -26.63 -7.84 0.42
CA ALA A 253 -25.22 -7.62 0.68
C ALA A 253 -24.79 -6.14 0.61
N LEU A 254 -25.56 -5.29 -0.08
CA LEU A 254 -25.30 -3.85 -0.12
C LEU A 254 -25.49 -3.17 1.24
N TRP A 255 -26.21 -3.78 2.19
CA TRP A 255 -26.35 -3.26 3.56
C TRP A 255 -25.04 -3.20 4.34
N LEU A 256 -24.00 -3.92 3.89
CA LEU A 256 -22.66 -3.80 4.48
C LEU A 256 -22.06 -2.39 4.30
N LEU A 257 -22.44 -1.65 3.25
CA LEU A 257 -21.95 -0.29 3.01
C LEU A 257 -22.47 0.70 4.06
N PRO A 258 -23.79 0.94 4.21
CA PRO A 258 -24.28 1.88 5.22
C PRO A 258 -23.95 1.44 6.65
N ALA A 259 -23.94 0.13 6.94
CA ALA A 259 -23.49 -0.37 8.23
C ALA A 259 -22.02 0.00 8.51
N GLY A 260 -21.16 -0.14 7.50
CA GLY A 260 -19.76 0.27 7.58
C GLY A 260 -19.60 1.78 7.74
N TRP A 261 -20.39 2.61 7.03
CA TRP A 261 -20.37 4.06 7.16
C TRP A 261 -20.73 4.52 8.57
N ILE A 262 -21.81 3.98 9.13
CA ILE A 262 -22.26 4.31 10.49
C ILE A 262 -21.21 3.87 11.51
N ALA A 263 -20.72 2.64 11.41
CA ALA A 263 -19.69 2.14 12.33
C ALA A 263 -18.42 3.01 12.28
N MET A 264 -18.00 3.42 11.09
CA MET A 264 -16.81 4.24 10.91
C MET A 264 -16.99 5.66 11.42
N TRP A 265 -18.16 6.27 11.20
CA TRP A 265 -18.48 7.57 11.75
C TRP A 265 -18.50 7.54 13.29
N LEU A 266 -19.15 6.54 13.90
CA LEU A 266 -19.17 6.36 15.35
C LEU A 266 -17.76 6.12 15.92
N ALA A 267 -16.93 5.33 15.24
CA ALA A 267 -15.54 5.12 15.65
C ALA A 267 -14.71 6.40 15.53
N ASN A 268 -14.99 7.27 14.56
CA ASN A 268 -14.34 8.57 14.45
C ASN A 268 -14.76 9.52 15.59
N VAL A 269 -16.04 9.53 15.98
CA VAL A 269 -16.49 10.25 17.18
C VAL A 269 -15.73 9.75 18.41
N ALA A 270 -15.69 8.44 18.64
CA ALA A 270 -14.96 7.85 19.76
C ALA A 270 -13.46 8.18 19.73
N ARG A 271 -12.85 8.20 18.54
CA ARG A 271 -11.45 8.59 18.32
C ARG A 271 -11.20 10.03 18.78
N ILE A 272 -12.04 10.99 18.40
CA ILE A 272 -11.87 12.40 18.79
C ILE A 272 -12.01 12.57 20.30
N VAL A 273 -13.03 11.95 20.89
CA VAL A 273 -13.23 11.96 22.35
C VAL A 273 -12.01 11.39 23.06
N ALA A 274 -11.52 10.22 22.62
CA ALA A 274 -10.34 9.59 23.18
C ALA A 274 -9.08 10.47 23.00
N LEU A 275 -8.96 11.19 21.88
CA LEU A 275 -7.81 12.07 21.63
C LEU A 275 -7.78 13.24 22.60
N VAL A 276 -8.92 13.90 22.84
CA VAL A 276 -9.04 14.95 23.88
C VAL A 276 -8.75 14.35 25.25
N MET A 277 -9.31 13.19 25.59
CA MET A 277 -9.08 12.55 26.88
C MET A 277 -7.61 12.22 27.12
N VAL A 278 -6.94 11.56 26.17
CA VAL A 278 -5.51 11.21 26.25
C VAL A 278 -4.66 12.47 26.33
N GLY A 279 -4.99 13.49 25.54
CA GLY A 279 -4.24 14.73 25.52
C GLY A 279 -4.33 15.54 26.80
N THR A 280 -5.53 15.60 27.40
CA THR A 280 -5.77 16.33 28.65
C THR A 280 -5.25 15.59 29.89
N SER A 281 -5.37 14.26 29.92
CA SER A 281 -5.08 13.44 31.10
C SER A 281 -3.70 12.77 31.10
N ILE A 282 -3.13 12.46 29.94
CA ILE A 282 -1.85 11.74 29.80
C ILE A 282 -0.78 12.66 29.23
N SER A 283 -0.90 13.04 27.95
CA SER A 283 0.09 13.89 27.28
C SER A 283 -0.46 14.47 25.96
N PRO A 284 -0.39 15.80 25.75
CA PRO A 284 -0.70 16.42 24.46
C PRO A 284 0.14 15.88 23.29
N ASP A 285 1.41 15.53 23.54
CA ASP A 285 2.31 15.02 22.51
C ASP A 285 1.92 13.61 22.06
N ILE A 286 1.56 12.72 22.99
CA ILE A 286 1.09 11.37 22.65
C ILE A 286 -0.22 11.46 21.87
N ALA A 287 -1.14 12.33 22.30
CA ALA A 287 -2.43 12.51 21.63
C ALA A 287 -2.29 12.97 20.17
N THR A 288 -1.43 13.96 19.91
CA THR A 288 -1.28 14.59 18.59
C THR A 288 -0.32 13.86 17.66
N LYS A 289 0.80 13.32 18.16
CA LYS A 289 1.85 12.70 17.34
C LYS A 289 1.66 11.18 17.19
N GLY A 290 1.30 10.48 18.27
CA GLY A 290 1.16 9.02 18.28
C GLY A 290 -0.28 8.57 18.04
N PHE A 291 -1.16 8.82 19.01
CA PHE A 291 -2.53 8.33 19.06
C PHE A 291 -3.36 8.78 17.85
N HIS A 292 -3.23 10.05 17.43
CA HIS A 292 -4.02 10.61 16.34
C HIS A 292 -3.97 9.75 15.07
N SER A 293 -2.78 9.36 14.63
CA SER A 293 -2.60 8.61 13.39
C SER A 293 -3.02 7.15 13.56
N GLN A 294 -2.62 6.50 14.66
CA GLN A 294 -2.82 5.06 14.86
C GLN A 294 -4.27 4.69 15.17
N ALA A 295 -4.99 5.51 15.94
CA ALA A 295 -6.36 5.21 16.35
C ALA A 295 -7.32 5.05 15.16
N GLY A 296 -7.13 5.85 14.11
CA GLY A 296 -7.91 5.75 12.88
C GLY A 296 -7.69 4.41 12.15
N TRP A 297 -6.43 4.00 11.99
CA TRP A 297 -6.09 2.72 11.37
C TRP A 297 -6.56 1.53 12.18
N ILE A 298 -6.41 1.56 13.52
CA ILE A 298 -6.92 0.51 14.41
C ILE A 298 -8.43 0.37 14.27
N ALA A 299 -9.17 1.48 14.31
CA ALA A 299 -10.62 1.49 14.13
C ALA A 299 -11.03 0.95 12.76
N PHE A 300 -10.36 1.39 11.68
CA PHE A 300 -10.59 0.89 10.33
C PHE A 300 -10.39 -0.63 10.23
N THR A 301 -9.26 -1.15 10.72
CA THR A 301 -8.96 -2.57 10.67
C THR A 301 -9.97 -3.38 11.48
N ALA A 302 -10.31 -2.93 12.70
CA ALA A 302 -11.28 -3.61 13.55
C ALA A 302 -12.67 -3.66 12.89
N ILE A 303 -13.14 -2.56 12.31
CA ILE A 303 -14.43 -2.49 11.61
C ILE A 303 -14.41 -3.32 10.34
N ALA A 304 -13.37 -3.25 9.51
CA ALA A 304 -13.24 -4.03 8.28
C ALA A 304 -13.29 -5.54 8.57
N LEU A 305 -12.51 -6.01 9.55
CA LEU A 305 -12.52 -7.41 9.97
C LEU A 305 -13.85 -7.81 10.62
N GLY A 306 -14.43 -6.92 11.43
CA GLY A 306 -15.74 -7.11 12.04
C GLY A 306 -16.85 -7.28 11.01
N LEU A 307 -16.88 -6.45 9.97
CA LEU A 307 -17.83 -6.54 8.86
C LEU A 307 -17.67 -7.86 8.09
N ILE A 308 -16.43 -8.30 7.82
CA ILE A 308 -16.19 -9.61 7.19
C ILE A 308 -16.73 -10.72 8.09
N ALA A 309 -16.34 -10.75 9.36
CA ALA A 309 -16.78 -11.78 10.31
C ALA A 309 -18.31 -11.80 10.45
N LEU A 310 -18.94 -10.63 10.51
CA LEU A 310 -20.38 -10.48 10.57
C LEU A 310 -21.04 -10.99 9.29
N SER A 311 -20.47 -10.70 8.11
CA SER A 311 -21.01 -11.19 6.83
C SER A 311 -21.02 -12.72 6.73
N HIS A 312 -20.05 -13.39 7.36
CA HIS A 312 -19.99 -14.85 7.43
C HIS A 312 -20.95 -15.45 8.46
N ARG A 313 -21.20 -14.75 9.57
CA ARG A 313 -22.14 -15.19 10.61
C ARG A 313 -23.60 -14.95 10.22
N LEU A 314 -23.87 -13.81 9.57
CA LEU A 314 -25.21 -13.46 9.11
C LEU A 314 -25.48 -14.12 7.77
N GLY A 315 -26.11 -15.30 7.80
CA GLY A 315 -26.62 -15.98 6.60
C GLY A 315 -27.66 -15.17 5.80
N LEU A 316 -28.02 -13.96 6.27
CA LEU A 316 -28.83 -12.99 5.54
C LEU A 316 -28.10 -12.40 4.32
N VAL A 317 -26.77 -12.30 4.39
CA VAL A 317 -25.93 -11.59 3.42
C VAL A 317 -25.11 -12.54 2.54
N THR A 318 -24.78 -13.73 3.02
CA THR A 318 -24.02 -14.74 2.27
C THR A 318 -24.92 -15.89 1.81
N THR A 319 -24.66 -16.42 0.62
CA THR A 319 -25.28 -17.69 0.21
C THR A 319 -24.65 -18.79 1.05
N ARG A 320 -25.48 -19.56 1.77
CA ARG A 320 -25.06 -20.69 2.61
C ARG A 320 -24.62 -21.87 1.74
N THR A 321 -23.65 -21.65 0.87
CA THR A 321 -23.04 -22.61 -0.06
C THR A 321 -21.53 -22.40 -0.17
N ALA A 322 -20.88 -21.92 0.89
CA ALA A 322 -19.47 -22.23 1.07
C ALA A 322 -19.40 -23.65 1.63
N PRO A 323 -18.65 -24.59 1.01
CA PRO A 323 -18.16 -25.72 1.77
C PRO A 323 -17.53 -25.13 3.03
N ALA A 324 -17.84 -25.68 4.20
CA ALA A 324 -17.08 -25.36 5.41
C ALA A 324 -15.61 -25.33 5.00
N ALA A 325 -14.96 -24.17 5.15
CA ALA A 325 -13.53 -24.05 4.90
C ALA A 325 -12.89 -25.26 5.57
N ARG A 326 -12.10 -26.05 4.82
CA ARG A 326 -11.42 -27.27 5.31
C ARG A 326 -11.00 -27.00 6.76
N GLY A 327 -11.71 -27.65 7.69
CA GLY A 327 -11.80 -27.22 9.08
C GLY A 327 -10.44 -27.27 9.75
N ASN A 328 -10.17 -26.36 10.70
CA ASN A 328 -9.06 -26.32 11.68
C ASN A 328 -7.60 -26.65 11.23
N ASP A 329 -7.36 -27.08 10.00
CA ASP A 329 -6.13 -27.72 9.53
C ASP A 329 -5.47 -26.92 8.38
N SER A 330 -6.07 -25.80 7.95
CA SER A 330 -5.39 -24.93 6.98
C SER A 330 -4.15 -24.31 7.64
N PRO A 331 -2.96 -24.37 7.02
CA PRO A 331 -1.76 -23.75 7.54
C PRO A 331 -1.79 -22.22 7.47
N ALA A 332 -2.75 -21.60 6.77
CA ALA A 332 -2.78 -20.16 6.55
C ALA A 332 -2.76 -19.30 7.84
N PRO A 333 -3.53 -19.61 8.92
CA PRO A 333 -3.45 -18.86 10.16
C PRO A 333 -2.06 -18.97 10.82
N ALA A 334 -1.44 -20.15 10.81
CA ALA A 334 -0.09 -20.32 11.34
C ALA A 334 0.96 -19.53 10.54
N LEU A 335 0.71 -19.24 9.26
CA LEU A 335 1.62 -18.45 8.42
C LEU A 335 1.38 -16.94 8.55
N LEU A 336 0.14 -16.50 8.79
CA LEU A 336 -0.25 -15.07 8.75
C LEU A 336 -0.39 -14.43 10.13
N VAL A 337 -0.90 -15.17 11.13
CA VAL A 337 -1.22 -14.59 12.44
C VAL A 337 0.00 -14.01 13.16
N PRO A 338 1.21 -14.62 13.14
CA PRO A 338 2.39 -13.99 13.75
C PRO A 338 2.70 -12.60 13.21
N PHE A 339 2.57 -12.42 11.89
CA PHE A 339 2.77 -11.15 11.22
C PHE A 339 1.66 -10.14 11.52
N ILE A 340 0.40 -10.58 11.52
CA ILE A 340 -0.74 -9.73 11.91
C ILE A 340 -0.62 -9.29 13.38
N ALA A 341 -0.20 -10.19 14.28
CA ALA A 341 0.02 -9.89 15.69
C ALA A 341 1.18 -8.90 15.88
N MET A 342 2.23 -9.03 15.07
CA MET A 342 3.35 -8.08 15.04
C MET A 342 2.86 -6.67 14.68
N LEU A 343 2.14 -6.54 13.57
CA LEU A 343 1.59 -5.26 13.10
C LEU A 343 0.58 -4.67 14.10
N GLY A 344 -0.32 -5.49 14.62
CA GLY A 344 -1.30 -5.04 15.62
C GLY A 344 -0.63 -4.56 16.91
N GLY A 345 0.37 -5.31 17.40
CA GLY A 345 1.14 -4.92 18.57
C GLY A 345 1.94 -3.64 18.36
N SER A 346 2.58 -3.46 17.20
CA SER A 346 3.30 -2.23 16.87
C SER A 346 2.37 -1.02 16.70
N MET A 347 1.18 -1.21 16.13
CA MET A 347 0.19 -0.13 16.01
C MET A 347 -0.30 0.35 17.39
N VAL A 348 -0.52 -0.58 18.33
CA VAL A 348 -0.88 -0.25 19.71
C VAL A 348 0.30 0.43 20.42
N ALA A 349 1.53 -0.08 20.29
CA ALA A 349 2.72 0.55 20.86
C ALA A 349 2.91 2.00 20.37
N ALA A 350 2.77 2.22 19.06
CA ALA A 350 2.87 3.53 18.43
C ALA A 350 1.74 4.48 18.85
N ALA A 351 0.54 3.99 19.15
CA ALA A 351 -0.58 4.82 19.60
C ALA A 351 -0.31 5.49 20.97
N PHE A 352 0.59 4.92 21.77
CA PHE A 352 0.94 5.40 23.10
C PHE A 352 2.41 5.87 23.22
N SER A 353 3.11 6.02 22.10
CA SER A 353 4.51 6.47 22.05
C SER A 353 4.66 7.74 21.22
N SER A 354 5.61 8.60 21.57
CA SER A 354 5.95 9.80 20.81
C SER A 354 7.48 9.93 20.71
N GLY A 355 8.01 9.92 19.48
CA GLY A 355 9.46 10.00 19.24
C GLY A 355 10.16 8.65 19.45
N PHE A 356 10.39 8.25 20.69
CA PHE A 356 11.01 6.97 21.03
C PHE A 356 9.94 5.89 21.31
N ASP A 357 10.05 4.75 20.63
CA ASP A 357 9.14 3.61 20.82
C ASP A 357 9.52 2.79 22.06
N ALA A 358 9.19 3.32 23.24
CA ALA A 358 9.40 2.63 24.52
C ALA A 358 8.60 1.32 24.61
N LEU A 359 7.50 1.22 23.86
CA LEU A 359 6.58 0.08 23.86
C LEU A 359 6.88 -0.95 22.77
N TYR A 360 8.03 -0.84 22.09
CA TYR A 360 8.53 -1.84 21.13
C TYR A 360 8.38 -3.30 21.59
N PRO A 361 8.63 -3.67 22.87
CA PRO A 361 8.44 -5.04 23.36
C PRO A 361 7.03 -5.61 23.14
N LEU A 362 5.99 -4.77 23.06
CA LEU A 362 4.60 -5.21 22.90
C LEU A 362 4.40 -6.00 21.59
N GLY A 363 4.96 -5.50 20.48
CA GLY A 363 4.92 -6.19 19.19
C GLY A 363 5.64 -7.54 19.25
N VAL A 364 6.82 -7.56 19.87
CA VAL A 364 7.64 -8.78 20.04
C VAL A 364 6.88 -9.84 20.85
N VAL A 365 6.28 -9.45 21.97
CA VAL A 365 5.50 -10.34 22.83
C VAL A 365 4.25 -10.85 22.10
N ALA A 366 3.52 -9.97 21.40
CA ALA A 366 2.35 -10.37 20.62
C ALA A 366 2.70 -11.41 19.53
N THR A 367 3.79 -11.20 18.81
CA THR A 367 4.31 -12.16 17.82
C THR A 367 4.74 -13.46 18.47
N ALA A 368 5.45 -13.41 19.60
CA ALA A 368 5.90 -14.61 20.32
C ALA A 368 4.71 -15.45 20.83
N ILE A 369 3.66 -14.81 21.35
CA ILE A 369 2.41 -15.47 21.74
C ILE A 369 1.76 -16.14 20.52
N ALA A 370 1.66 -15.45 19.39
CA ALA A 370 1.11 -16.02 18.16
C ALA A 370 1.91 -17.25 17.68
N LEU A 371 3.24 -17.16 17.64
CA LEU A 371 4.11 -18.28 17.29
C LEU A 371 3.95 -19.46 18.26
N TRP A 372 3.80 -19.18 19.57
CA TRP A 372 3.58 -20.21 20.58
C TRP A 372 2.24 -20.92 20.44
N VAL A 373 1.16 -20.17 20.17
CA VAL A 373 -0.18 -20.73 19.92
C VAL A 373 -0.15 -21.70 18.74
N TYR A 374 0.53 -21.32 17.66
CA TYR A 374 0.64 -22.14 16.45
C TYR A 374 1.85 -23.11 16.42
N ARG A 375 2.59 -23.28 17.52
CA ARG A 375 3.83 -24.07 17.57
C ARG A 375 3.72 -25.50 17.03
N ARG A 376 2.53 -26.11 17.14
CA ARG A 376 2.28 -27.47 16.64
C ARG A 376 2.36 -27.52 15.10
N ALA A 377 1.96 -26.45 14.41
CA ALA A 377 1.99 -26.35 12.95
C ALA A 377 3.43 -26.27 12.39
N TYR A 378 4.41 -25.89 13.22
CA TYR A 378 5.81 -25.77 12.79
C TYR A 378 6.65 -27.02 13.08
N ARG A 379 6.13 -28.02 13.81
CA ARG A 379 6.89 -29.20 14.27
C ARG A 379 7.50 -30.03 13.14
N ASP A 380 6.79 -30.14 12.01
CA ASP A 380 7.22 -31.01 10.90
C ASP A 380 8.20 -30.31 9.95
N HIS A 381 8.53 -29.04 10.19
CA HIS A 381 9.48 -28.29 9.37
C HIS A 381 10.88 -28.42 9.95
N ALA A 382 11.68 -29.33 9.42
CA ALA A 382 13.07 -29.51 9.82
C ALA A 382 13.86 -28.19 9.68
N PHE A 383 14.29 -27.64 10.82
CA PHE A 383 15.22 -26.52 10.86
C PHE A 383 16.57 -26.98 10.31
N ALA A 384 17.05 -26.35 9.24
CA ALA A 384 18.33 -26.68 8.65
C ALA A 384 19.04 -25.40 8.26
N VAL A 385 20.21 -25.17 8.84
CA VAL A 385 21.07 -24.05 8.47
C VAL A 385 21.75 -24.38 7.15
N SER A 386 21.67 -23.45 6.19
CA SER A 386 22.28 -23.57 4.86
C SER A 386 23.35 -22.51 4.71
N PRO A 387 24.60 -22.86 4.33
CA PRO A 387 25.64 -21.86 4.04
C PRO A 387 25.23 -20.87 2.96
N VAL A 388 24.43 -21.33 1.98
CA VAL A 388 23.87 -20.46 0.92
C VAL A 388 22.90 -19.45 1.50
N ALA A 389 22.05 -19.84 2.46
CA ALA A 389 21.13 -18.91 3.12
C ALA A 389 21.90 -17.83 3.90
N ILE A 390 22.95 -18.21 4.64
CA ILE A 390 23.84 -17.27 5.34
C ILE A 390 24.49 -16.32 4.33
N GLY A 391 25.02 -16.84 3.22
CA GLY A 391 25.61 -16.03 2.15
C GLY A 391 24.63 -15.02 1.54
N ILE A 392 23.38 -15.43 1.31
CA ILE A 392 22.31 -14.52 0.87
C ILE A 392 22.06 -13.43 1.92
N GLY A 393 22.00 -13.80 3.20
CA GLY A 393 21.84 -12.84 4.30
C GLY A 393 22.95 -11.81 4.38
N ILE A 394 24.21 -12.24 4.22
CA ILE A 394 25.38 -11.34 4.16
C ILE A 394 25.28 -10.39 2.96
N ALA A 395 24.91 -10.92 1.78
CA ALA A 395 24.74 -10.11 0.58
C ALA A 395 23.62 -9.07 0.74
N VAL A 396 22.48 -9.47 1.33
CA VAL A 396 21.36 -8.57 1.64
C VAL A 396 21.79 -7.49 2.63
N PHE A 397 22.55 -7.83 3.67
CA PHE A 397 23.12 -6.84 4.59
C PHE A 397 24.01 -5.82 3.85
N GLY A 398 24.93 -6.28 3.01
CA GLY A 398 25.81 -5.39 2.25
C GLY A 398 25.04 -4.46 1.31
N LEU A 399 24.02 -5.00 0.63
CA LEU A 399 23.11 -4.22 -0.20
C LEU A 399 22.33 -3.19 0.62
N TRP A 400 21.81 -3.59 1.78
CA TRP A 400 21.09 -2.70 2.68
C TRP A 400 21.96 -1.49 3.05
N MET A 401 23.18 -1.75 3.53
CA MET A 401 24.14 -0.70 3.90
C MET A 401 24.52 0.22 2.73
N LEU A 402 24.53 -0.28 1.49
CA LEU A 402 24.81 0.51 0.29
C LEU A 402 23.65 1.43 -0.11
N LEU A 403 22.41 0.97 0.08
CA LEU A 403 21.21 1.64 -0.41
C LEU A 403 20.51 2.50 0.66
N THR A 404 20.77 2.26 1.94
CA THR A 404 20.23 3.08 3.02
C THR A 404 21.20 4.19 3.39
N GLY A 405 20.82 5.43 3.08
CA GLY A 405 21.52 6.62 3.54
C GLY A 405 21.42 6.81 5.05
N PRO A 406 22.21 7.71 5.64
CA PRO A 406 22.12 8.03 7.07
C PRO A 406 20.72 8.57 7.38
N GLN A 407 20.09 8.00 8.39
CA GLN A 407 18.76 8.37 8.84
C GLN A 407 18.82 9.24 10.10
N PRO A 408 17.78 10.06 10.39
CA PRO A 408 17.75 10.89 11.59
C PRO A 408 17.95 10.06 12.86
N ALA A 409 18.55 10.70 13.88
CA ALA A 409 19.05 10.05 15.08
C ALA A 409 18.02 9.07 15.68
N GLY A 410 18.34 7.76 15.63
CA GLY A 410 17.54 6.69 16.21
C GLY A 410 17.52 6.75 17.74
N PRO A 411 17.37 5.62 18.45
CA PRO A 411 17.14 5.57 19.89
C PRO A 411 18.31 6.11 20.75
N ALA A 412 19.44 6.46 20.12
CA ALA A 412 20.66 6.95 20.76
C ALA A 412 20.47 8.14 21.71
N LYS A 413 19.47 9.00 21.47
CA LYS A 413 19.19 10.16 22.34
C LYS A 413 18.37 9.79 23.58
N ALA A 414 17.44 8.83 23.45
CA ALA A 414 16.50 8.48 24.51
C ALA A 414 17.04 7.41 25.47
N LEU A 415 17.85 6.47 24.98
CA LEU A 415 18.39 5.38 25.79
C LEU A 415 19.24 5.84 27.00
N PRO A 416 20.11 6.87 26.90
CA PRO A 416 20.87 7.37 28.05
C PRO A 416 20.02 8.01 29.14
N GLU A 417 18.82 8.49 28.80
CA GLU A 417 17.89 9.12 29.75
C GLU A 417 17.09 8.09 30.56
N MET A 418 17.16 6.80 30.19
CA MET A 418 16.43 5.72 30.84
C MET A 418 17.24 5.08 31.98
N PRO A 419 16.57 4.52 33.01
CA PRO A 419 17.22 3.63 33.96
C PRO A 419 17.93 2.48 33.24
N ALA A 420 19.19 2.22 33.60
CA ALA A 420 20.05 1.27 32.88
C ALA A 420 19.41 -0.13 32.69
N ALA A 421 18.67 -0.62 33.68
CA ALA A 421 17.94 -1.89 33.60
C ALA A 421 16.84 -1.88 32.52
N LEU A 422 16.10 -0.77 32.39
CA LEU A 422 15.06 -0.61 31.37
C LEU A 422 15.66 -0.44 29.98
N ALA A 423 16.75 0.32 29.85
CA ALA A 423 17.49 0.45 28.60
C ALA A 423 18.04 -0.92 28.13
N ALA A 424 18.64 -1.69 29.03
CA ALA A 424 19.14 -3.04 28.73
C ALA A 424 18.01 -3.99 28.33
N LEU A 425 16.88 -3.94 29.04
CA LEU A 425 15.68 -4.73 28.69
C LEU A 425 15.14 -4.36 27.31
N TRP A 426 15.03 -3.06 27.02
CA TRP A 426 14.57 -2.58 25.72
C TRP A 426 15.52 -3.02 24.60
N ILE A 427 16.85 -2.91 24.79
CA ILE A 427 17.85 -3.39 23.82
C ILE A 427 17.71 -4.90 23.61
N ALA A 428 17.52 -5.68 24.67
CA ALA A 428 17.32 -7.13 24.57
C ALA A 428 16.08 -7.46 23.72
N PHE A 429 14.95 -6.79 23.98
CA PHE A 429 13.74 -6.91 23.15
C PHE A 429 13.97 -6.44 21.71
N ARG A 430 14.76 -5.38 21.49
CA ARG A 430 15.08 -4.86 20.16
C ARG A 430 15.90 -5.86 19.35
N VAL A 431 16.88 -6.51 19.96
CA VAL A 431 17.68 -7.59 19.34
C VAL A 431 16.81 -8.82 19.07
N VAL A 432 16.09 -9.34 20.08
CA VAL A 432 15.22 -10.52 19.88
C VAL A 432 14.13 -10.24 18.84
N GLY A 433 13.56 -9.04 18.91
CA GLY A 433 12.55 -8.55 17.99
C GLY A 433 13.04 -8.56 16.55
N SER A 434 14.10 -7.79 16.28
CA SER A 434 14.64 -7.61 14.93
C SER A 434 15.33 -8.86 14.37
N VAL A 435 16.02 -9.66 15.20
CA VAL A 435 16.80 -10.80 14.72
C VAL A 435 15.97 -12.08 14.66
N VAL A 436 14.97 -12.26 15.52
CA VAL A 436 14.23 -13.52 15.64
C VAL A 436 12.76 -13.36 15.27
N THR A 437 11.99 -12.56 16.00
CA THR A 437 10.53 -12.57 15.82
C THR A 437 10.10 -11.96 14.48
N VAL A 438 10.71 -10.85 14.07
CA VAL A 438 10.41 -10.17 12.80
C VAL A 438 10.73 -11.08 11.61
N PRO A 439 11.95 -11.63 11.44
CA PRO A 439 12.26 -12.53 10.31
C PRO A 439 11.34 -13.75 10.25
N ILE A 440 11.02 -14.37 11.39
CA ILE A 440 10.11 -15.51 11.39
C ILE A 440 8.72 -15.07 10.93
N ALA A 441 8.15 -14.02 11.53
CA ALA A 441 6.80 -13.58 11.20
C ALA A 441 6.67 -13.14 9.73
N GLU A 442 7.62 -12.34 9.24
CA GLU A 442 7.60 -11.86 7.87
C GLU A 442 7.81 -12.98 6.85
N GLU A 443 8.79 -13.87 7.05
CA GLU A 443 9.01 -14.95 6.08
C GLU A 443 7.87 -15.97 6.08
N LEU A 444 7.25 -16.26 7.23
CA LEU A 444 6.03 -17.08 7.28
C LEU A 444 4.91 -16.46 6.42
N ALA A 445 4.68 -15.15 6.53
CA ALA A 445 3.63 -14.46 5.78
C ALA A 445 3.97 -14.31 4.29
N PHE A 446 5.17 -13.85 3.96
CA PHE A 446 5.57 -13.55 2.59
C PHE A 446 5.97 -14.80 1.81
N ARG A 447 6.90 -15.60 2.33
CA ARG A 447 7.47 -16.75 1.61
C ARG A 447 6.69 -18.03 1.88
N GLY A 448 6.13 -18.15 3.08
CA GLY A 448 5.26 -19.27 3.45
C GLY A 448 3.89 -19.19 2.78
N TYR A 449 3.23 -18.03 2.83
CA TYR A 449 1.86 -17.85 2.31
C TYR A 449 1.81 -17.10 0.98
N LEU A 450 2.19 -15.82 0.96
CA LEU A 450 1.89 -14.91 -0.15
C LEU A 450 2.54 -15.34 -1.47
N LEU A 451 3.79 -15.81 -1.42
CA LEU A 451 4.56 -16.26 -2.59
C LEU A 451 3.81 -17.34 -3.36
N ARG A 452 3.25 -18.32 -2.66
CA ARG A 452 2.45 -19.41 -3.24
C ARG A 452 1.03 -18.97 -3.57
N LYS A 453 0.45 -18.07 -2.76
CA LYS A 453 -0.91 -17.56 -2.96
C LYS A 453 -1.05 -16.76 -4.26
N LEU A 454 -0.01 -16.04 -4.66
CA LEU A 454 0.04 -15.32 -5.94
C LEU A 454 0.17 -16.27 -7.16
N VAL A 455 0.56 -17.53 -6.95
CA VAL A 455 0.58 -18.55 -8.00
C VAL A 455 -0.82 -19.17 -8.17
N ALA A 456 -1.44 -19.59 -7.06
CA ALA A 456 -2.76 -20.22 -7.08
C ALA A 456 -3.55 -19.96 -5.79
N SER A 457 -4.88 -19.95 -5.90
CA SER A 457 -5.78 -19.77 -4.76
C SER A 457 -5.68 -20.90 -3.73
N ASP A 458 -5.48 -22.15 -4.17
CA ASP A 458 -5.19 -23.33 -3.35
C ASP A 458 -3.67 -23.48 -3.14
N PHE A 459 -3.08 -22.48 -2.47
CA PHE A 459 -1.63 -22.33 -2.32
C PHE A 459 -0.93 -23.52 -1.63
N GLU A 460 -1.67 -24.29 -0.84
CA GLU A 460 -1.20 -25.48 -0.13
C GLU A 460 -0.68 -26.55 -1.10
N ARG A 461 -1.25 -26.62 -2.30
CA ARG A 461 -0.86 -27.54 -3.37
C ARG A 461 0.31 -27.04 -4.22
N VAL A 462 0.73 -25.79 -4.04
CA VAL A 462 1.82 -25.20 -4.81
C VAL A 462 3.16 -25.60 -4.19
N PRO A 463 4.03 -26.32 -4.92
CA PRO A 463 5.38 -26.60 -4.46
C PRO A 463 6.14 -25.30 -4.14
N PRO A 464 6.94 -25.24 -3.05
CA PRO A 464 7.68 -24.04 -2.68
C PRO A 464 8.61 -23.47 -3.76
N ARG A 465 9.05 -24.32 -4.71
CA ARG A 465 9.96 -23.93 -5.81
C ARG A 465 9.23 -23.45 -7.07
N THR A 466 7.90 -23.41 -7.08
CA THR A 466 7.14 -22.95 -8.25
C THR A 466 7.35 -21.46 -8.46
N PHE A 467 8.13 -21.13 -9.47
CA PHE A 467 8.43 -19.75 -9.84
C PHE A 467 7.37 -19.22 -10.81
N THR A 468 6.81 -18.06 -10.47
CA THR A 468 6.16 -17.18 -11.45
C THR A 468 6.69 -15.78 -11.28
N LEU A 469 6.81 -15.04 -12.38
CA LEU A 469 7.29 -13.65 -12.35
C LEU A 469 6.40 -12.78 -11.45
N LEU A 470 5.08 -12.99 -11.51
CA LEU A 470 4.13 -12.29 -10.65
C LEU A 470 4.36 -12.57 -9.17
N SER A 471 4.54 -13.85 -8.78
CA SER A 471 4.81 -14.19 -7.38
C SER A 471 6.12 -13.59 -6.88
N PHE A 472 7.18 -13.64 -7.68
CA PHE A 472 8.50 -13.15 -7.27
C PHE A 472 8.53 -11.63 -7.16
N ILE A 473 8.14 -10.91 -8.23
CA ILE A 473 8.14 -9.44 -8.22
C ILE A 473 7.09 -8.92 -7.25
N GLY A 474 5.88 -9.50 -7.26
CA GLY A 474 4.77 -9.06 -6.42
C GLY A 474 5.09 -9.17 -4.93
N THR A 475 5.62 -10.30 -4.47
CA THR A 475 6.00 -10.45 -3.05
C THR A 475 7.20 -9.59 -2.66
N SER A 476 8.20 -9.47 -3.54
CA SER A 476 9.39 -8.66 -3.26
C SER A 476 9.03 -7.18 -3.17
N LEU A 477 8.22 -6.66 -4.10
CA LEU A 477 7.76 -5.28 -4.06
C LEU A 477 6.90 -5.00 -2.82
N LEU A 478 5.94 -5.88 -2.50
CA LEU A 478 5.11 -5.70 -1.29
C LEU A 478 5.94 -5.72 -0.01
N PHE A 479 6.97 -6.58 0.06
CA PHE A 479 7.92 -6.60 1.15
C PHE A 479 8.72 -5.29 1.23
N GLY A 480 9.16 -4.77 0.08
CA GLY A 480 9.85 -3.48 0.01
C GLY A 480 8.98 -2.30 0.45
N LEU A 481 7.73 -2.22 0.01
CA LEU A 481 6.81 -1.13 0.34
C LEU A 481 6.50 -1.01 1.85
N MET A 482 6.79 -2.04 2.64
CA MET A 482 6.70 -2.00 4.09
C MET A 482 7.86 -1.28 4.78
N HIS A 483 8.97 -1.08 4.08
CA HIS A 483 10.20 -0.52 4.61
C HIS A 483 10.35 0.92 4.17
N GLN A 484 10.95 1.76 5.02
CA GLN A 484 11.28 3.16 4.69
C GLN A 484 12.13 3.24 3.42
N SER A 485 13.16 2.40 3.32
CA SER A 485 13.97 2.24 2.11
C SER A 485 13.37 1.19 1.18
N TRP A 486 12.28 1.53 0.51
CA TRP A 486 11.47 0.58 -0.25
C TRP A 486 12.25 -0.19 -1.33
N ILE A 487 13.26 0.44 -1.96
CA ILE A 487 14.15 -0.22 -2.94
C ILE A 487 15.01 -1.29 -2.25
N ALA A 488 15.67 -0.94 -1.15
CA ALA A 488 16.50 -1.86 -0.38
C ALA A 488 15.66 -3.03 0.14
N GLY A 489 14.46 -2.75 0.68
CA GLY A 489 13.51 -3.76 1.10
C GLY A 489 13.04 -4.65 -0.06
N THR A 490 12.80 -4.09 -1.25
CA THR A 490 12.38 -4.88 -2.42
C THR A 490 13.46 -5.88 -2.83
N LEU A 491 14.72 -5.45 -2.86
CA LEU A 491 15.84 -6.30 -3.21
C LEU A 491 16.18 -7.32 -2.11
N ALA A 492 16.05 -6.94 -0.83
CA ALA A 492 16.12 -7.88 0.29
C ALA A 492 15.06 -8.98 0.16
N GLY A 493 13.83 -8.58 -0.14
CA GLY A 493 12.74 -9.50 -0.42
C GLY A 493 13.00 -10.43 -1.60
N ALA A 494 13.63 -9.93 -2.67
CA ALA A 494 14.06 -10.76 -3.79
C ALA A 494 15.12 -11.79 -3.36
N GLY A 495 16.08 -11.39 -2.52
CA GLY A 495 17.08 -12.29 -1.93
C GLY A 495 16.46 -13.41 -1.09
N PHE A 496 15.53 -13.08 -0.19
CA PHE A 496 14.85 -14.08 0.64
C PHE A 496 13.97 -15.02 -0.18
N ALA A 497 13.30 -14.52 -1.23
CA ALA A 497 12.58 -15.37 -2.18
C ALA A 497 13.54 -16.31 -2.94
N ALA A 498 14.72 -15.84 -3.34
CA ALA A 498 15.74 -16.66 -3.99
C ALA A 498 16.23 -17.80 -3.08
N ALA A 499 16.36 -17.57 -1.78
CA ALA A 499 16.69 -18.61 -0.80
C ALA A 499 15.65 -19.75 -0.81
N VAL A 500 14.35 -19.42 -0.88
CA VAL A 500 13.29 -20.44 -1.02
C VAL A 500 13.39 -21.18 -2.35
N TYR A 501 13.62 -20.49 -3.47
CA TYR A 501 13.68 -21.15 -4.78
C TYR A 501 14.88 -22.11 -4.92
N TYR A 502 15.97 -21.84 -4.20
CA TYR A 502 17.16 -22.67 -4.24
C TYR A 502 16.92 -24.09 -3.70
N ARG A 503 16.39 -24.26 -2.49
CA ARG A 503 16.14 -25.60 -1.87
C ARG A 503 14.68 -25.98 -1.70
N GLY A 504 13.75 -25.06 -1.93
CA GLY A 504 12.32 -25.26 -1.64
C GLY A 504 11.99 -25.24 -0.14
N ARG A 505 12.85 -24.61 0.68
CA ARG A 505 12.71 -24.59 2.15
C ARG A 505 12.43 -23.17 2.62
N LEU A 506 11.36 -23.01 3.39
CA LEU A 506 11.00 -21.72 3.99
C LEU A 506 12.06 -21.23 4.99
N TRP A 507 12.63 -22.16 5.77
CA TRP A 507 13.66 -21.86 6.76
C TRP A 507 14.94 -21.28 6.15
N ASP A 508 15.24 -21.51 4.87
CA ASP A 508 16.39 -20.88 4.21
C ASP A 508 16.18 -19.36 4.08
N ALA A 509 14.95 -18.91 3.80
CA ALA A 509 14.61 -17.48 3.81
C ALA A 509 14.70 -16.88 5.21
N VAL A 510 14.17 -17.60 6.22
CA VAL A 510 14.26 -17.18 7.62
C VAL A 510 15.72 -17.04 8.03
N VAL A 511 16.58 -18.02 7.75
CA VAL A 511 18.01 -17.97 8.09
C VAL A 511 18.72 -16.83 7.38
N ALA A 512 18.43 -16.59 6.10
CA ALA A 512 19.00 -15.45 5.38
C ALA A 512 18.61 -14.11 6.02
N HIS A 513 17.34 -13.97 6.38
CA HIS A 513 16.83 -12.75 7.00
C HIS A 513 17.35 -12.56 8.44
N VAL A 514 17.34 -13.61 9.27
CA VAL A 514 17.98 -13.62 10.59
C VAL A 514 19.44 -13.20 10.49
N THR A 515 20.19 -13.73 9.51
CA THR A 515 21.60 -13.38 9.30
C THR A 515 21.75 -11.90 8.97
N ALA A 516 20.95 -11.36 8.04
CA ALA A 516 21.00 -9.96 7.68
C ALA A 516 20.72 -9.06 8.90
N ASN A 517 19.67 -9.35 9.67
CA ASN A 517 19.28 -8.54 10.82
C ASN A 517 20.25 -8.70 12.00
N ALA A 518 20.88 -9.87 12.18
CA ALA A 518 21.95 -10.06 13.15
C ALA A 518 23.15 -9.18 12.82
N LEU A 519 23.55 -9.07 11.55
CA LEU A 519 24.62 -8.18 11.13
C LEU A 519 24.26 -6.70 11.31
N VAL A 520 23.01 -6.32 11.06
CA VAL A 520 22.51 -4.98 11.40
C VAL A 520 22.60 -4.72 12.89
N ALA A 521 22.16 -5.66 13.74
CA ALA A 521 22.24 -5.53 15.19
C ALA A 521 23.69 -5.41 15.69
N ILE A 522 24.62 -6.20 15.12
CA ILE A 522 26.06 -6.06 15.38
C ILE A 522 26.54 -4.68 14.95
N ALA A 523 26.09 -4.16 13.82
CA ALA A 523 26.49 -2.83 13.37
C ALA A 523 26.01 -1.72 14.31
N VAL A 524 24.78 -1.83 14.81
CA VAL A 524 24.22 -0.88 15.79
C VAL A 524 25.00 -0.91 17.10
N LEU A 525 25.12 -2.10 17.71
CA LEU A 525 25.69 -2.24 19.05
C LEU A 525 27.21 -2.14 19.06
N GLY A 526 27.88 -2.65 18.03
CA GLY A 526 29.34 -2.70 17.92
C GLY A 526 29.97 -1.44 17.33
N PHE A 527 29.30 -0.75 16.41
CA PHE A 527 29.83 0.45 15.74
C PHE A 527 29.01 1.73 16.01
N GLY A 528 28.03 1.68 16.91
CA GLY A 528 27.22 2.85 17.28
C GLY A 528 26.28 3.35 16.17
N ARG A 529 25.95 2.51 15.18
CA ARG A 529 25.06 2.84 14.05
C ARG A 529 23.57 2.80 14.42
N TRP A 530 23.19 3.57 15.43
CA TRP A 530 21.82 3.64 15.96
C TRP A 530 20.79 4.13 14.93
N ASP A 531 21.25 4.79 13.86
CA ASP A 531 20.44 5.18 12.70
C ASP A 531 19.79 3.99 11.97
N LEU A 532 20.32 2.77 12.15
CA LEU A 532 19.76 1.55 11.56
C LEU A 532 18.57 0.96 12.34
N TRP A 533 18.31 1.42 13.56
CA TRP A 533 17.21 0.96 14.42
C TRP A 533 16.12 2.04 14.57
N LEU A 534 15.55 2.46 13.46
CA LEU A 534 14.36 3.32 13.44
C LEU A 534 13.06 2.57 13.68
#